data_AF-C3XBZ5-F1
#
_entry.id   AF-C3XBZ5-F1
#
_cell.length_a   1.000
_cell.length_b   1.000
_cell.length_c   1.000
_cell.angle_alpha   90.00
_cell.angle_beta   90.00
_cell.angle_gamma   90.00
#
_symmetry.space_group_name_H-M   'P 1'
#
loop_
_entity.id
_entity.type
_entity.pdbx_description
1 polymer ?
#
loop_
_entity_poly.entity_id
_entity_poly.type
_entity_poly.pdbx_seq_one_letter_code
_entity_poly.pdbx_strand_id
1 'polypeptide(L)'
;MDAFWEFVNKRSVRFVLAAFCILLAIQGVYGIVIARNGWDLFRGAGEIVLWGAWGLVNLLRARGRVMPKLNIVVNIGIVMLLISWFAAR
;
A
#
# COMPACT_ATOMS: atom_id res chain seq x y z
N MET A 1 14.13 -21.47 1.71
CA MET A 1 13.32 -20.27 1.37
C MET A 1 11.89 -20.64 1.02
N ASP A 2 11.60 -21.89 0.67
CA ASP A 2 10.28 -22.35 0.19
C ASP A 2 9.20 -22.30 1.28
N ALA A 3 9.54 -22.64 2.52
CA ALA A 3 8.61 -22.58 3.65
C ALA A 3 8.04 -21.16 3.91
N PHE A 4 8.84 -20.12 3.68
CA PHE A 4 8.39 -18.73 3.81
C PHE A 4 7.40 -18.37 2.69
N TRP A 5 7.72 -18.72 1.44
CA TRP A 5 6.83 -18.48 0.31
C TRP A 5 5.53 -19.27 0.43
N GLU A 6 5.60 -20.50 0.92
CA GLU A 6 4.44 -21.33 1.21
C GLU A 6 3.57 -20.70 2.30
N PHE A 7 4.18 -20.17 3.36
CA PHE A 7 3.47 -19.44 4.42
C PHE A 7 2.77 -18.18 3.88
N VAL A 8 3.48 -17.31 3.15
CA VAL A 8 2.92 -16.06 2.60
C VAL A 8 1.84 -16.33 1.55
N ASN A 9 1.89 -17.47 0.87
CA ASN A 9 0.88 -17.87 -0.10
C ASN A 9 -0.39 -18.44 0.51
N LYS A 10 -0.41 -18.74 1.82
CA LYS A 10 -1.64 -19.16 2.51
C LYS A 10 -2.70 -18.07 2.43
N ARG A 11 -3.93 -18.48 2.10
CA ARG A 11 -5.09 -17.58 1.97
C ARG A 11 -5.30 -16.72 3.22
N SER A 12 -5.21 -17.32 4.40
CA SER A 12 -5.36 -16.61 5.69
C SER A 12 -4.30 -15.54 5.88
N VAL A 13 -3.04 -15.82 5.52
CA VAL A 13 -1.94 -14.85 5.62
C VAL A 13 -2.16 -13.69 4.66
N ARG A 14 -2.61 -13.96 3.43
CA ARG A 14 -2.94 -12.90 2.46
C ARG A 14 -4.10 -12.01 2.92
N PHE A 15 -5.11 -12.56 3.60
CA PHE A 15 -6.17 -11.75 4.20
C PHE A 15 -5.67 -10.84 5.32
N VAL A 16 -4.81 -11.37 6.20
CA VAL A 16 -4.18 -10.57 7.25
C VAL A 16 -3.33 -9.46 6.63
N LEU A 17 -2.55 -9.79 5.59
CA LEU A 17 -1.73 -8.81 4.87
C LEU A 17 -2.59 -7.74 4.19
N ALA A 18 -3.72 -8.14 3.57
CA ALA A 18 -4.67 -7.21 2.99
C ALA A 18 -5.28 -6.26 4.05
N ALA A 19 -5.67 -6.80 5.21
CA ALA A 19 -6.20 -6.01 6.32
C ALA A 19 -5.14 -5.03 6.87
N PHE A 20 -3.90 -5.48 7.00
CA PHE A 20 -2.79 -4.64 7.44
C PHE A 20 -2.52 -3.50 6.45
N CYS A 21 -2.52 -3.78 5.15
CA CYS A 21 -2.43 -2.76 4.12
C CYS A 21 -3.60 -1.75 4.19
N ILE A 22 -4.83 -2.20 4.47
CA ILE A 22 -5.95 -1.28 4.65
C ILE A 22 -5.74 -0.36 5.86
N LEU A 23 -5.24 -0.89 6.98
CA LEU A 23 -4.92 -0.07 8.16
C LEU A 23 -3.86 0.99 7.85
N LEU A 24 -2.82 0.62 7.10
CA LEU A 24 -1.80 1.58 6.64
C LEU A 24 -2.35 2.61 5.66
N ALA A 25 -3.31 2.24 4.81
CA ALA A 25 -4.01 3.20 3.96
C ALA A 25 -4.83 4.21 4.79
N ILE A 26 -5.46 3.76 5.87
CA ILE A 26 -6.20 4.64 6.81
C ILE A 26 -5.24 5.62 7.51
N GLN A 27 -4.02 5.19 7.84
CA GLN A 27 -2.99 6.10 8.34
C GLN A 27 -2.68 7.21 7.33
N GLY A 28 -2.62 6.89 6.04
CA GLY A 28 -2.49 7.88 4.97
C GLY A 28 -3.63 8.89 4.96
N VAL A 29 -4.88 8.45 5.14
CA VAL A 29 -6.05 9.33 5.28
C VAL A 29 -5.92 10.24 6.50
N TYR A 30 -5.49 9.70 7.65
CA TYR A 30 -5.24 10.51 8.83
C TYR A 30 -4.15 11.56 8.58
N GLY A 31 -3.07 11.18 7.88
CA GLY A 31 -2.01 12.09 7.46
C GLY A 31 -2.50 13.24 6.57
N ILE A 32 -3.49 12.98 5.69
CA ILE A 32 -4.16 14.03 4.90
C ILE A 32 -4.95 14.97 5.81
N VAL A 33 -5.69 14.45 6.79
CA VAL A 33 -6.53 15.27 7.69
C VAL A 33 -5.70 16.25 8.52
N ILE A 34 -4.50 15.85 8.94
CA ILE A 34 -3.60 16.69 9.75
C ILE A 34 -2.54 17.43 8.93
N ALA A 35 -2.62 17.36 7.59
CA ALA A 35 -1.63 17.94 6.69
C ALA A 35 -1.49 19.45 6.86
N ARG A 36 -0.26 19.95 6.95
CA ARG A 36 0.02 21.39 7.11
C ARG A 36 0.48 22.06 5.83
N ASN A 37 0.94 21.28 4.85
CA ASN A 37 1.38 21.76 3.55
C ASN A 37 0.98 20.78 2.44
N GLY A 38 1.18 21.19 1.18
CA GLY A 38 0.86 20.36 0.02
C GLY A 38 1.67 19.06 -0.05
N TRP A 39 2.87 19.02 0.54
CA TRP A 39 3.72 17.84 0.58
C TRP A 39 3.22 16.78 1.56
N ASP A 40 2.67 17.18 2.71
CA ASP A 40 2.00 16.28 3.67
C ASP A 40 0.77 15.64 3.05
N LEU A 41 -0.02 16.44 2.30
CA LEU A 41 -1.18 15.96 1.56
C LEU A 41 -0.77 14.94 0.50
N PHE A 42 0.28 15.24 -0.26
CA PHE A 42 0.82 14.37 -1.30
C PHE A 42 1.40 13.07 -0.72
N ARG A 43 2.04 13.14 0.45
CA ARG A 43 2.52 11.97 1.21
C ARG A 43 1.37 11.08 1.63
N GLY A 44 0.34 11.64 2.27
CA GLY A 44 -0.84 10.88 2.69
C GLY A 44 -1.57 10.23 1.50
N ALA A 45 -1.67 10.94 0.37
CA ALA A 45 -2.21 10.36 -0.87
C ALA A 45 -1.34 9.20 -1.40
N GLY A 46 -0.01 9.34 -1.35
CA GLY A 46 0.94 8.27 -1.69
C GLY A 46 0.79 7.03 -0.81
N GLU A 47 0.59 7.21 0.50
CA GLU A 47 0.33 6.10 1.44
C GLU A 47 -0.97 5.39 1.09
N ILE A 48 -2.06 6.11 0.81
CA ILE A 48 -3.34 5.52 0.39
C ILE A 48 -3.18 4.71 -0.89
N VAL A 49 -2.51 5.27 -1.90
CA VAL A 49 -2.31 4.62 -3.21
C VAL A 49 -1.45 3.37 -3.06
N LEU A 50 -0.33 3.45 -2.33
CA LEU A 50 0.58 2.35 -2.12
C LEU A 50 -0.09 1.19 -1.37
N TRP A 51 -0.64 1.50 -0.20
CA TRP A 51 -1.19 0.48 0.69
C TRP A 51 -2.54 -0.02 0.18
N GLY A 52 -3.37 0.84 -0.42
CA GLY A 52 -4.60 0.43 -1.10
C GLY A 52 -4.34 -0.54 -2.24
N ALA A 53 -3.32 -0.27 -3.08
CA ALA A 53 -2.91 -1.17 -4.15
C ALA A 53 -2.38 -2.51 -3.61
N TRP A 54 -1.49 -2.50 -2.61
CA TRP A 54 -1.00 -3.73 -1.98
C TRP A 54 -2.08 -4.53 -1.27
N GLY A 55 -3.02 -3.86 -0.61
CA GLY A 55 -4.18 -4.51 0.01
C GLY A 55 -5.04 -5.22 -1.04
N LEU A 56 -5.30 -4.55 -2.17
CA LEU A 56 -6.05 -5.12 -3.28
C LEU A 56 -5.31 -6.30 -3.94
N VAL A 57 -3.98 -6.21 -4.11
CA VAL A 57 -3.15 -7.33 -4.60
C VAL A 57 -3.28 -8.55 -3.69
N ASN A 58 -3.17 -8.36 -2.38
CA ASN A 58 -3.28 -9.45 -1.41
C ASN A 58 -4.68 -10.05 -1.37
N LEU A 59 -5.73 -9.21 -1.45
CA LEU A 59 -7.11 -9.65 -1.51
C LEU A 59 -7.42 -10.46 -2.78
N LEU A 60 -6.96 -9.98 -3.94
CA LEU A 60 -7.15 -10.67 -5.22
C LEU A 60 -6.40 -12.01 -5.23
N ARG A 61 -5.15 -12.01 -4.74
CA ARG A 61 -4.35 -13.21 -4.59
C ARG A 61 -4.98 -14.20 -3.60
N ALA A 62 -5.63 -13.75 -2.54
CA ALA A 62 -6.39 -14.60 -1.62
C ALA A 62 -7.64 -15.23 -2.28
N ARG A 63 -8.13 -14.65 -3.38
CA ARG A 63 -9.23 -15.17 -4.20
C ARG A 63 -8.76 -15.95 -5.44
N GLY A 64 -7.46 -16.23 -5.54
CA GLY A 64 -6.88 -16.94 -6.69
C GLY A 64 -6.77 -16.11 -7.97
N ARG A 65 -6.95 -14.78 -7.89
CA ARG A 65 -6.83 -13.87 -9.04
C ARG A 65 -5.52 -13.09 -8.98
N VAL A 66 -4.92 -12.86 -10.13
CA VAL A 66 -3.70 -12.04 -10.26
C VAL A 66 -4.00 -10.89 -11.21
N MET A 67 -3.69 -9.67 -10.80
CA MET A 67 -3.96 -8.47 -11.58
C MET A 67 -2.64 -7.71 -11.78
N PRO A 68 -1.94 -7.94 -12.91
CA PRO A 68 -0.55 -7.50 -13.11
C PRO A 68 -0.41 -5.97 -13.19
N LYS A 69 -1.48 -5.25 -13.54
CA LYS A 69 -1.48 -3.79 -13.66
C LYS A 69 -1.38 -3.05 -12.32
N LEU A 70 -1.56 -3.73 -11.18
CA LEU A 70 -1.43 -3.11 -9.85
C LEU A 70 0.01 -2.74 -9.49
N ASN A 71 1.02 -3.35 -10.12
CA ASN A 71 2.42 -2.97 -9.90
C ASN A 71 2.70 -1.50 -10.29
N ILE A 72 2.01 -0.98 -11.31
CA ILE A 72 2.13 0.42 -11.72
C ILE A 72 1.64 1.34 -10.59
N VAL A 73 0.49 1.03 -10.01
CA VAL A 73 -0.12 1.80 -8.92
C VAL A 73 0.76 1.79 -7.68
N VAL A 74 1.33 0.62 -7.33
CA VAL A 74 2.30 0.48 -6.24
C VAL A 74 3.53 1.36 -6.48
N ASN A 75 4.10 1.34 -7.68
CA ASN A 75 5.28 2.15 -8.01
C ASN A 75 4.98 3.65 -7.96
N ILE A 76 3.79 4.08 -8.41
CA ILE A 76 3.34 5.46 -8.29
C ILE A 76 3.29 5.86 -6.81
N GLY A 77 2.68 5.05 -5.95
CA GLY A 77 2.64 5.29 -4.51
C GLY A 77 4.04 5.44 -3.89
N ILE A 78 4.98 4.56 -4.24
CA ILE A 78 6.39 4.65 -3.78
C ILE A 78 7.03 5.97 -4.22
N VAL A 79 6.88 6.35 -5.49
CA VAL A 79 7.46 7.59 -6.03
C VAL A 79 6.86 8.81 -5.34
N MET A 80 5.55 8.83 -5.09
CA MET A 80 4.90 9.92 -4.36
C MET A 80 5.48 10.10 -2.96
N LEU A 81 5.70 8.99 -2.24
CA LEU A 81 6.32 9.01 -0.92
C LEU A 81 7.77 9.52 -0.97
N LEU A 82 8.57 9.01 -1.90
CA LEU A 82 9.96 9.44 -2.05
C LEU A 82 10.06 10.93 -2.35
N ILE A 83 9.29 11.43 -3.33
CA ILE A 83 9.28 12.85 -3.68
C ILE A 83 8.83 13.70 -2.48
N SER A 84 7.76 13.28 -1.79
CA SER A 84 7.29 14.02 -0.60
C SER A 84 8.36 14.13 0.48
N TRP A 85 9.20 13.10 0.67
CA TRP A 85 10.27 13.10 1.66
C TRP A 85 11.43 14.03 1.30
N PHE A 86 11.82 14.05 0.03
CA PHE A 86 12.89 14.94 -0.44
C PHE A 86 12.43 16.39 -0.59
N ALA A 87 11.16 16.63 -0.91
CA ALA A 87 10.62 17.97 -1.13
C ALA A 87 10.04 18.62 0.14
N ALA A 88 9.72 17.84 1.18
CA ALA A 88 9.34 18.36 2.50
C ALA A 88 10.54 18.74 3.39
N ARG A 89 11.78 18.58 2.88
CA ARG A 89 13.02 18.98 3.53
C ARG A 89 13.43 20.38 3.10
#